data_AF-A0A1H3EU28-F1
#
_entry.id   AF-A0A1H3EU28-F1
#
_cell.length_a   1.000
_cell.length_b   1.000
_cell.length_c   1.000
_cell.angle_alpha   90.00
_cell.angle_beta   90.00
_cell.angle_gamma   90.00
#
_symmetry.space_group_name_H-M   'P 1'
#
loop_
_entity.id
_entity.type
_entity.pdbx_description
1 polymer ?
#
loop_
_entity_poly.entity_id
_entity_poly.type
_entity_poly.pdbx_seq_one_letter_code
_entity_poly.pdbx_strand_id
1 'polypeptide(L)' 'MIELSSAGRAGTPDEVGNVGALLMGPDGAFITGSDFLMDGGVTAAYWYGDLAPT' A
#
# COMPACT_ATOMS: atom_id res chain seq x y z
N MET A 1 14.96 2.98 2.28
CA MET A 1 13.50 3.09 2.06
C MET A 1 12.85 1.70 1.99
N ILE A 2 13.21 0.83 1.04
CA ILE A 2 12.63 -0.54 0.96
C ILE A 2 12.91 -1.37 2.21
N GLU A 3 14.15 -1.39 2.71
CA GLU A 3 14.51 -2.19 3.91
C GLU A 3 13.82 -1.72 5.19
N LEU A 4 13.48 -0.43 5.27
CA LEU A 4 12.82 0.18 6.43
C LEU A 4 11.30 0.25 6.25
N SER A 5 10.75 -0.24 5.13
CA SER A 5 9.31 -0.39 4.98
C SER A 5 8.85 -1.62 5.76
N SER A 6 7.60 -1.63 6.20
CA SER A 6 7.03 -2.79 6.91
C SER A 6 7.09 -4.07 6.09
N ALA A 7 6.99 -3.96 4.77
CA ALA A 7 7.08 -5.10 3.87
C ALA A 7 8.52 -5.59 3.64
N GLY A 8 9.53 -4.72 3.78
CA GLY A 8 10.94 -5.08 3.56
C GLY A 8 11.31 -5.48 2.13
N ARG A 9 10.40 -5.28 1.16
CA ARG A 9 10.59 -5.65 -0.25
C ARG A 9 9.83 -4.73 -1.19
N ALA A 10 10.16 -4.79 -2.48
CA ALA A 10 9.34 -4.21 -3.53
C ALA A 10 8.01 -4.98 -3.69
N GLY A 11 6.94 -4.26 -3.98
CA GLY A 11 5.69 -4.84 -4.47
C GLY A 11 5.83 -5.31 -5.92
N THR A 12 4.96 -6.22 -6.34
CA THR A 12 4.88 -6.68 -7.74
C THR A 12 3.68 -6.06 -8.47
N PRO A 13 3.69 -6.00 -9.82
CA PRO A 13 2.53 -5.55 -10.58
C PRO A 13 1.27 -6.39 -10.31
N ASP A 14 1.43 -7.69 -10.07
CA ASP A 14 0.30 -8.59 -9.76
C ASP A 14 -0.38 -8.23 -8.44
N GLU A 15 0.37 -7.76 -7.44
CA GLU A 15 -0.21 -7.32 -6.16
C GLU A 15 -1.09 -6.08 -6.34
N VAL A 16 -0.68 -5.14 -7.20
CA VAL A 16 -1.51 -4.00 -7.60
C VAL A 16 -2.74 -4.46 -8.36
N GLY A 17 -2.57 -5.42 -9.28
CA GLY A 17 -3.67 -6.06 -10.00
C GLY A 17 -4.69 -6.72 -9.07
N ASN A 18 -4.25 -7.36 -7.99
CA ASN A 18 -5.12 -8.01 -7.02
C ASN A 18 -6.02 -7.01 -6.27
N VAL A 19 -5.49 -5.83 -5.89
CA VAL A 19 -6.32 -4.77 -5.31
C VAL A 19 -7.31 -4.23 -6.35
N GLY A 20 -6.88 -4.06 -7.60
CA GLY A 20 -7.79 -3.71 -8.69
C GLY A 20 -8.93 -4.73 -8.85
N ALA A 21 -8.62 -6.02 -8.82
CA ALA A 21 -9.60 -7.09 -8.91
C ALA A 21 -10.58 -7.09 -7.72
N LEU A 22 -10.10 -6.84 -6.50
CA LEU A 22 -10.94 -6.68 -5.31
C LEU A 22 -11.91 -5.50 -5.47
N LEU A 23 -11.40 -4.33 -5.87
CA LEU A 23 -12.19 -3.10 -6.00
C LEU A 23 -13.22 -3.18 -7.12
N MET A 24 -12.90 -3.86 -8.22
CA MET A 24 -13.82 -4.07 -9.35
C MET A 24 -14.78 -5.26 -9.12
N GLY A 25 -14.54 -6.06 -8.08
CA GLY A 25 -15.36 -7.20 -7.70
C GLY A 25 -16.59 -6.82 -6.86
N PRO A 26 -17.44 -7.80 -6.54
CA PRO A 26 -18.63 -7.57 -5.71
C PRO A 26 -18.28 -7.06 -4.30
N ASP A 27 -17.11 -7.45 -3.77
CA ASP A 27 -16.66 -7.04 -2.44
C ASP A 27 -16.29 -5.55 -2.38
N GLY A 28 -15.96 -4.94 -3.51
CA GLY A 28 -15.68 -3.51 -3.63
C GLY A 28 -16.92 -2.61 -3.76
N ALA A 29 -18.13 -3.17 -3.83
CA ALA A 29 -19.31 -2.46 -4.33
C ALA A 29 -19.71 -1.18 -3.55
N PHE A 30 -19.35 -1.07 -2.27
CA PHE A 30 -19.65 0.12 -1.45
C PHE A 30 -18.42 1.00 -1.17
N ILE A 31 -17.27 0.64 -1.73
CA ILE A 31 -16.03 1.40 -1.61
C ILE A 31 -16.03 2.45 -2.73
N THR A 32 -16.15 3.72 -2.35
CA THR A 32 -16.15 4.84 -3.29
C THR A 32 -15.48 6.06 -2.69
N GLY A 33 -14.91 6.93 -3.54
CA GLY A 33 -14.23 8.17 -3.14
C GLY A 33 -13.04 7.97 -2.19
N SER A 34 -12.45 6.77 -2.17
CA SER A 34 -11.40 6.38 -1.24
C SER A 34 -10.08 6.15 -1.96
N ASP A 35 -8.98 6.58 -1.35
CA ASP A 35 -7.62 6.29 -1.82
C ASP A 35 -7.09 5.02 -1.15
N PHE A 36 -6.51 4.11 -1.95
CA PHE A 36 -5.88 2.88 -1.47
C PHE A 36 -4.36 2.97 -1.60
N LEU A 37 -3.68 3.22 -0.49
CA LEU A 37 -2.23 3.28 -0.46
C LEU A 37 -1.62 1.85 -0.49
N MET A 38 -0.76 1.59 -1.49
CA MET A 38 -0.12 0.29 -1.71
C MET A 38 1.40 0.42 -1.86
N ASP A 39 2.09 0.84 -0.79
CA ASP A 39 3.51 1.20 -0.84
C ASP A 39 4.41 0.34 0.04
N GLY A 40 3.90 -0.80 0.53
CA GLY A 40 4.64 -1.68 1.44
C GLY A 40 4.90 -1.07 2.82
N GLY A 41 4.21 0.01 3.19
CA GLY A 41 4.34 0.68 4.48
C GLY A 41 5.40 1.77 4.52
N VAL A 42 5.95 2.19 3.37
CA VAL A 42 6.96 3.26 3.29
C VAL A 42 6.43 4.58 3.86
N THR A 43 5.23 4.99 3.48
CA THR A 43 4.61 6.24 3.95
C THR A 43 4.40 6.20 5.46
N ALA A 44 3.93 5.08 6.00
CA ALA A 44 3.78 4.91 7.45
C ALA A 44 5.14 5.00 8.17
N ALA A 45 6.16 4.31 7.64
CA ALA A 45 7.52 4.39 8.18
C ALA A 45 8.12 5.79 8.10
N TYR A 46 7.80 6.57 7.05
CA TYR A 46 8.25 7.95 6.90
C TYR A 46 7.61 8.89 7.92
N TRP A 47 6.33 8.73 8.24
CA TRP A 47 5.66 9.64 9.18
C TRP A 47 5.81 9.24 10.64
N TYR A 48 5.99 7.95 10.92
CA TYR A 48 5.86 7.41 12.29
C TYR A 48 6.95 6.39 12.67
N GLY A 49 7.86 6.05 11.77
CA GLY A 49 8.89 5.03 11.99
C GLY A 49 10.31 5.55 11.77
N ASP A 50 11.24 4.61 11.64
CA ASP A 50 12.67 4.89 11.55
C ASP A 50 13.11 5.58 10.24
N LEU A 51 12.18 5.73 9.28
CA LEU A 51 12.43 6.48 8.03
C LEU A 51 12.10 7.97 8.18
N ALA A 52 11.54 8.40 9.32
CA ALA A 52 11.19 9.79 9.54
C ALA A 52 12.41 10.73 9.45
N PRO A 53 12.27 11.90 8.79
CA PRO A 53 13.32 12.91 8.79
C PRO A 53 13.60 13.38 10.22
N THR A 54 14.88 13.53 10.55
CA THR A 54 15.35 14.18 11.79
C THR A 54 15.27 15.69 11.69
#